data_AF-A0A1Y3B289-F1
#
_entry.id   AF-A0A1Y3B289-F1
#
_cell.length_a   1.000
_cell.length_b   1.000
_cell.length_c   1.000
_cell.angle_alpha   90.00
_cell.angle_beta   90.00
_cell.angle_gamma   90.00
#
_symmetry.space_group_name_H-M   'P 1'
#
loop_
_entity.id
_entity.type
_entity.pdbx_description
1 polymer ?
#
loop_
_entity_poly.entity_id
_entity_poly.type
_entity_poly.pdbx_seq_one_letter_code
_entity_poly.pdbx_strand_id
1 'polypeptide(L)'
;MASVGTLAFDEFGRPFFILKDQDRQKRLTGAEAIKSHILAGISVAKILRTSLGPKGLDKIMVSADGDVTITNDGATILKMMDVEHQIAKLL
;
A
#
# COMPACT_ATOMS: atom_id res chain seq x y z
N MET A 1 -1.30 10.20 -23.60
CA MET A 1 -1.54 11.44 -24.35
C MET A 1 -1.29 12.59 -23.38
N ALA A 2 -0.79 13.74 -23.83
CA ALA A 2 -0.36 14.82 -22.94
C ALA A 2 -1.52 15.29 -22.04
N SER A 3 -1.28 15.32 -20.72
CA SER A 3 -2.22 15.90 -19.76
C SER A 3 -2.44 17.37 -20.12
N VAL A 4 -3.61 17.70 -20.65
CA VAL A 4 -3.95 19.07 -21.05
C VAL A 4 -4.07 19.91 -19.78
N GLY A 5 -3.01 20.68 -19.48
CA GLY A 5 -3.03 21.64 -18.40
C GLY A 5 -4.04 22.75 -18.69
N THR A 6 -4.81 23.15 -17.69
CA THR A 6 -5.73 24.31 -17.79
C THR A 6 -4.98 25.56 -17.37
N LEU A 7 -4.99 26.61 -18.21
CA LEU A 7 -4.49 27.93 -17.84
C LEU A 7 -5.53 28.63 -16.95
N ALA A 8 -5.15 29.00 -15.73
CA ALA A 8 -5.98 29.72 -14.78
C ALA A 8 -5.32 31.05 -14.38
N PHE A 9 -6.11 31.99 -13.88
CA PHE A 9 -5.64 33.31 -13.44
C PHE A 9 -5.95 33.49 -11.95
N ASP A 10 -5.02 34.10 -11.21
CA ASP A 10 -5.25 34.49 -9.82
C ASP A 10 -6.09 35.78 -9.71
N GLU A 11 -6.44 36.19 -8.49
CA GLU A 11 -7.23 37.40 -8.21
C GLU A 11 -6.54 38.71 -8.68
N PHE A 12 -5.25 38.65 -9.03
CA PHE A 12 -4.45 39.76 -9.54
C PHE A 12 -4.16 39.61 -11.05
N GLY A 13 -4.81 38.66 -11.74
CA GLY A 13 -4.68 38.44 -13.18
C GLY A 13 -3.39 37.73 -13.60
N ARG A 14 -2.62 37.14 -12.68
CA ARG A 14 -1.40 36.39 -13.01
C ARG A 14 -1.73 34.98 -13.47
N PRO A 15 -1.20 34.53 -14.62
CA PRO A 15 -1.47 33.20 -15.14
C PRO A 15 -0.68 32.12 -14.38
N PHE A 16 -1.33 31.00 -14.06
CA PHE A 16 -0.71 29.78 -13.58
C PHE A 16 -1.29 28.54 -14.29
N PHE A 17 -0.49 27.48 -14.40
CA PHE A 17 -0.89 26.24 -15.06
C PHE A 17 -1.39 25.21 -14.04
N ILE A 18 -2.61 24.73 -14.23
CA ILE A 18 -3.17 23.60 -13.48
C ILE A 18 -2.94 22.33 -14.30
N LEU A 19 -1.94 21.54 -13.90
CA LEU A 19 -1.69 20.22 -14.47
C LEU A 19 -2.58 19.19 -13.76
N LYS A 20 -3.54 18.61 -14.49
CA LYS A 20 -4.36 17.50 -14.00
C LYS A 20 -3.76 16.17 -14.46
N ASP A 21 -3.03 15.49 -13.59
CA ASP A 21 -2.41 14.18 -13.87
C ASP A 21 -3.45 13.02 -13.74
N GLN A 22 -4.65 13.23 -14.29
CA GLN A 22 -5.80 12.31 -14.13
C GLN A 22 -5.55 10.94 -14.75
N ASP A 23 -4.79 10.87 -15.85
CA ASP A 23 -4.48 9.61 -16.54
C ASP A 23 -3.65 8.64 -15.69
N ARG A 24 -2.91 9.14 -14.68
CA ARG A 24 -2.13 8.31 -13.76
C ARG A 24 -2.92 7.84 -12.54
N GLN A 25 -4.07 8.45 -12.26
CA GLN A 25 -4.85 8.14 -11.06
C GLN A 25 -5.87 7.04 -11.35
N LYS A 26 -5.51 5.80 -11.00
CA LYS A 26 -6.48 4.69 -10.98
C LYS A 26 -7.35 4.81 -9.73
N ARG A 27 -8.64 5.06 -9.92
CA ARG A 27 -9.62 5.11 -8.84
C ARG A 27 -10.46 3.82 -8.83
N LEU A 28 -10.36 3.05 -7.76
CA LEU A 28 -11.28 1.95 -7.45
C LEU A 28 -12.46 2.51 -6.65
N THR A 29 -13.69 2.12 -7.00
CA THR A 29 -14.91 2.60 -6.34
C THR A 29 -15.92 1.50 -6.09
N GLY A 30 -16.82 1.71 -5.13
CA GLY A 30 -17.95 0.83 -4.88
C GLY A 30 -17.56 -0.54 -4.33
N ALA A 31 -18.34 -1.57 -4.68
CA ALA A 31 -18.20 -2.92 -4.16
C ALA A 31 -16.84 -3.56 -4.50
N GLU A 32 -16.25 -3.22 -5.66
CA GLU A 32 -14.96 -3.75 -6.08
C GLU A 32 -13.82 -3.26 -5.18
N ALA A 33 -13.84 -1.98 -4.79
CA ALA A 33 -12.87 -1.42 -3.85
C ALA A 33 -12.95 -2.14 -2.49
N ILE A 34 -14.17 -2.32 -1.97
CA ILE A 34 -14.40 -3.03 -0.70
C ILE A 34 -13.87 -4.46 -0.76
N LYS A 35 -14.17 -5.18 -1.85
CA LYS A 35 -13.68 -6.55 -2.05
C LYS A 35 -12.15 -6.61 -2.10
N SER A 36 -11.51 -5.68 -2.81
CA SER A 36 -10.05 -5.56 -2.87
C SER A 36 -9.45 -5.30 -1.48
N HIS A 37 -10.04 -4.41 -0.69
CA HIS A 37 -9.61 -4.11 0.68
C HIS A 37 -9.70 -5.32 1.62
N ILE A 38 -10.82 -6.05 1.57
CA ILE A 38 -11.01 -7.27 2.37
C ILE A 38 -9.97 -8.33 1.98
N LEU A 39 -9.73 -8.52 0.68
CA LEU A 39 -8.74 -9.49 0.20
C LEU A 39 -7.33 -9.15 0.67
N ALA A 40 -6.95 -7.86 0.68
CA ALA A 40 -5.66 -7.43 1.19
C ALA A 40 -5.48 -7.81 2.67
N GLY A 41 -6.47 -7.51 3.51
CA GLY A 41 -6.42 -7.85 4.94
C GLY A 41 -6.40 -9.37 5.19
N ILE A 42 -7.22 -10.14 4.47
CA ILE A 42 -7.21 -11.61 4.56
C ILE A 42 -5.85 -12.18 4.17
N SER A 43 -5.18 -11.60 3.18
CA SER A 43 -3.87 -12.07 2.71
C SER A 43 -2.80 -11.89 3.79
N VAL A 44 -2.74 -10.72 4.42
CA VAL A 44 -1.85 -10.45 5.55
C VAL A 44 -2.15 -11.38 6.73
N ALA A 45 -3.43 -11.53 7.09
CA ALA A 45 -3.82 -12.39 8.20
C ALA A 45 -3.45 -13.86 7.96
N LYS A 46 -3.58 -14.36 6.71
CA LYS A 46 -3.18 -15.73 6.34
C LYS A 46 -1.68 -15.96 6.53
N ILE A 47 -0.85 -14.96 6.24
CA ILE A 47 0.60 -15.02 6.47
C ILE A 47 0.87 -15.15 7.97
N LEU A 48 0.30 -14.27 8.79
CA LEU A 48 0.55 -14.24 10.23
C LEU A 48 -0.02 -15.43 11.01
N ARG A 49 -1.11 -16.05 10.56
CA ARG A 49 -1.81 -17.08 11.36
C ARG A 49 -0.91 -18.25 11.79
N THR A 50 0.09 -18.61 10.99
CA THR A 50 0.97 -19.75 11.27
C THR A 50 1.97 -19.46 12.38
N SER A 51 2.13 -18.18 12.74
CA SER A 51 3.05 -17.67 13.76
C SER A 51 2.32 -17.43 15.09
N LEU A 52 1.01 -17.69 15.14
CA LEU A 52 0.19 -17.44 16.33
C LEU A 52 0.21 -18.65 17.30
N GLY A 53 0.46 -18.36 18.58
CA GLY A 53 0.35 -19.32 19.69
C GLY A 53 1.67 -20.02 20.06
N PRO A 54 1.66 -20.87 21.10
CA PRO A 54 2.86 -21.50 21.63
C PRO A 54 3.50 -22.54 20.69
N LYS A 55 2.77 -22.96 19.65
CA LYS A 55 3.27 -23.80 18.55
C LYS A 55 3.36 -23.03 17.23
N GLY A 56 3.39 -21.71 17.29
CA GLY A 56 3.61 -20.85 16.13
C GLY A 56 4.99 -21.11 15.51
N LEU A 57 5.06 -20.98 14.20
CA LEU A 57 6.30 -21.13 13.44
C LEU A 57 6.89 -19.77 13.11
N ASP A 58 8.21 -19.69 13.18
CA ASP A 58 8.97 -18.53 12.77
C ASP A 58 8.85 -18.28 11.26
N LYS A 59 9.05 -17.03 10.86
CA LYS A 59 9.22 -16.64 9.47
C LYS A 59 10.64 -16.17 9.23
N ILE A 60 11.20 -16.64 8.11
CA ILE A 60 12.46 -16.14 7.58
C ILE A 60 12.13 -14.96 6.67
N MET A 61 12.68 -13.80 7.00
CA MET A 61 12.55 -12.55 6.24
C MET A 61 13.92 -12.14 5.72
N VAL A 62 13.97 -11.69 4.48
CA VAL A 62 15.21 -11.25 3.83
C VAL A 62 15.02 -9.80 3.39
N SER A 63 15.91 -8.93 3.86
CA SER A 63 15.99 -7.52 3.47
C SER A 63 16.43 -7.38 2.01
N ALA A 64 16.13 -6.24 1.39
CA ALA A 64 16.68 -5.86 0.08
C ALA A 64 18.23 -5.82 0.09
N ASP A 65 18.82 -5.52 1.25
CA ASP A 65 20.28 -5.49 1.46
C ASP A 65 20.89 -6.88 1.71
N GLY A 66 20.06 -7.93 1.83
CA GLY A 66 20.48 -9.32 2.04
C GLY A 66 20.50 -9.77 3.50
N ASP A 67 20.19 -8.89 4.46
CA ASP A 67 20.09 -9.26 5.87
C ASP A 67 18.94 -10.25 6.12
N VAL A 68 19.23 -11.32 6.87
CA VAL A 68 18.27 -12.38 7.18
C VAL A 68 17.82 -12.26 8.64
N THR A 69 16.51 -12.16 8.84
CA THR A 69 15.88 -12.14 10.17
C THR A 69 14.89 -13.29 10.30
N ILE A 70 14.99 -14.06 11.38
CA ILE A 70 14.06 -15.14 11.70
C ILE A 70 13.27 -14.73 12.94
N THR A 71 11.95 -14.64 12.84
CA THR A 71 11.12 -14.19 13.96
C THR A 71 9.69 -14.74 13.92
N ASN A 72 9.09 -14.93 15.10
CA ASN A 72 7.68 -15.20 15.29
C ASN A 72 6.87 -13.94 15.67
N ASP A 73 7.52 -12.80 15.90
CA ASP A 73 6.85 -11.58 16.30
C ASP A 73 6.08 -10.97 15.13
N GLY A 74 4.75 -10.96 15.24
CA GLY A 74 3.85 -10.44 14.19
C GLY A 74 4.11 -8.98 13.86
N ALA A 75 4.43 -8.13 14.84
CA ALA A 75 4.71 -6.72 14.60
C ALA A 75 5.98 -6.53 13.77
N THR A 76 7.04 -7.27 14.09
CA THR A 76 8.29 -7.26 13.32
C THR A 76 8.08 -7.83 11.91
N ILE A 77 7.31 -8.92 11.76
CA ILE A 77 6.96 -9.48 10.44
C ILE A 77 6.25 -8.43 9.57
N LEU A 78 5.24 -7.74 10.11
CA LEU A 78 4.49 -6.71 9.39
C LEU A 78 5.37 -5.53 8.98
N LYS A 79 6.29 -5.10 9.87
CA LYS A 79 7.21 -3.99 9.59
C LYS A 79 8.22 -4.31 8.50
N MET A 80 8.66 -5.56 8.39
CA MET A 80 9.66 -5.98 7.39
C MET A 80 9.03 -6.41 6.06
N MET A 81 7.71 -6.64 6.02
CA MET A 81 7.02 -7.07 4.82
C MET A 81 6.86 -5.90 3.85
N ASP A 82 7.30 -6.08 2.59
CA ASP A 82 7.04 -5.10 1.54
C ASP A 82 5.61 -5.30 1.00
N VAL A 83 4.79 -4.28 1.17
CA VAL A 83 3.35 -4.32 0.88
C VAL A 83 2.98 -3.13 0.02
N GLU A 84 2.45 -3.36 -1.17
CA GLU A 84 2.01 -2.26 -2.04
C GLU A 84 0.61 -1.73 -1.68
N HIS A 85 -0.29 -2.65 -1.26
CA HIS A 85 -1.69 -2.33 -1.04
C HIS A 85 -1.90 -1.49 0.22
N GLN A 86 -2.52 -0.31 0.08
CA GLN A 86 -2.61 0.69 1.15
C GLN A 86 -3.31 0.15 2.42
N ILE A 87 -4.38 -0.64 2.28
CA ILE A 87 -5.05 -1.24 3.44
C ILE A 87 -4.16 -2.23 4.20
N ALA A 88 -3.28 -2.94 3.50
CA ALA A 88 -2.37 -3.86 4.16
C ALA A 88 -1.21 -3.14 4.86
N LYS A 89 -0.89 -1.90 4.47
CA LYS A 89 0.04 -1.01 5.21
C LYS A 89 -0.57 -0.41 6.48
N LEU A 90 -1.91 -0.36 6.59
CA LEU A 90 -2.60 0.12 7.79
C LEU A 90 -2.65 -0.91 8.91
N LEU A 91 -2.39 -2.18 8.59
CA LEU A 91 -2.34 -3.29 9.54
C LEU A 91 -0.97 -3.37 10.22
#